data_AF-A0A8T1DAZ2-F1
#
_entry.id   AF-A0A8T1DAZ2-F1
#
_cell.length_a   1.000
_cell.length_b   1.000
_cell.length_c   1.000
_cell.angle_alpha   90.00
_cell.angle_beta   90.00
_cell.angle_gamma   90.00
#
_symmetry.space_group_name_H-M   'P 1'
#
loop_
_entity.id
_entity.type
_entity.pdbx_description
1 polymer ?
#
loop_
_entity_poly.entity_id
_entity_poly.type
_entity_poly.pdbx_seq_one_letter_code
_entity_poly.pdbx_strand_id
1 'polypeptide(L)'
;MVKGRFTINPFPDLKLSPSDTGNLHEIAGSILEANVQRYENFLTKENKIIDPDHWKVLKTKENSTVYTARHHDVYRTGTHKHQGDTGLPSLLSLGTTVGSLEDMMFGVVNPTLEMMRIKASWQRDDDSRCQCIHL
;
A
#
# COMPACT_ATOMS: atom_id res chain seq x y z
N MET A 1 -6.11 6.79 36.19
CA MET A 1 -6.31 5.58 35.37
C MET A 1 -7.23 5.91 34.20
N VAL A 2 -6.69 6.29 33.04
CA VAL A 2 -7.49 6.62 31.83
C VAL A 2 -7.45 5.41 30.91
N LYS A 3 -8.22 4.38 31.24
CA LYS A 3 -8.28 3.12 30.48
C LYS A 3 -9.65 3.08 29.79
N GLY A 4 -9.71 3.41 28.50
CA GLY A 4 -10.92 3.20 27.68
C GLY A 4 -11.35 4.32 26.72
N ARG A 5 -10.65 5.46 26.65
CA ARG A 5 -11.14 6.61 25.84
C ARG A 5 -10.92 6.50 24.33
N PHE A 6 -10.11 5.56 23.85
CA PHE A 6 -9.74 5.45 22.43
C PHE A 6 -10.13 4.12 21.77
N THR A 7 -10.82 3.22 22.48
CA THR A 7 -11.15 1.88 21.97
C THR A 7 -12.56 1.78 21.36
N ILE A 8 -13.47 2.68 21.71
CA ILE A 8 -14.87 2.64 21.29
C ILE A 8 -14.98 3.30 19.90
N ASN A 9 -15.42 2.53 18.90
CA ASN A 9 -15.79 3.09 17.60
C ASN A 9 -17.03 3.99 17.81
N PRO A 10 -16.95 5.31 17.57
CA PRO A 10 -18.08 6.21 17.78
C PRO A 10 -19.16 6.05 16.69
N PHE A 11 -18.88 5.29 15.64
CA PHE A 11 -19.80 5.02 14.54
C PHE A 11 -20.44 3.62 14.68
N PRO A 12 -21.69 3.45 14.22
CA PRO A 12 -22.30 2.13 14.09
C PRO A 12 -21.45 1.20 13.21
N ASP A 13 -21.56 -0.10 13.45
CA ASP A 13 -20.89 -1.09 12.59
C ASP A 13 -21.33 -0.91 11.14
N LEU A 14 -20.35 -0.89 10.24
CA LEU A 14 -20.58 -0.77 8.81
C LEU A 14 -21.27 -2.04 8.32
N LYS A 15 -22.53 -1.91 7.88
CA LYS A 15 -23.28 -2.99 7.24
C LYS A 15 -23.22 -2.80 5.73
N LEU A 16 -22.56 -3.71 5.04
CA LEU A 16 -22.52 -3.72 3.58
C LEU A 16 -23.73 -4.48 3.04
N SER A 17 -24.36 -3.94 1.98
CA SER A 17 -25.35 -4.71 1.24
C SER A 17 -24.67 -5.83 0.45
N PRO A 18 -25.41 -6.87 0.01
CA PRO A 18 -24.85 -7.89 -0.88
C PRO A 18 -24.31 -7.30 -2.19
N SER A 19 -24.97 -6.26 -2.71
CA SER A 19 -24.53 -5.55 -3.92
C SER A 19 -23.21 -4.81 -3.69
N ASP A 20 -23.09 -4.07 -2.58
CA ASP A 20 -21.85 -3.33 -2.26
C ASP A 20 -20.69 -4.31 -2.03
N THR A 21 -20.97 -5.45 -1.40
CA THR A 21 -19.97 -6.51 -1.19
C THR A 21 -19.49 -7.09 -2.53
N GLY A 22 -20.41 -7.32 -3.48
CA GLY A 22 -20.07 -7.72 -4.85
C GLY A 22 -19.20 -6.68 -5.56
N ASN A 23 -19.62 -5.41 -5.53
CA ASN A 23 -18.87 -4.31 -6.14
C ASN A 23 -17.45 -4.20 -5.56
N LEU A 24 -17.30 -4.32 -4.24
CA LEU A 24 -15.99 -4.29 -3.59
C LEU A 24 -15.10 -5.49 -3.99
N HIS A 25 -15.69 -6.68 -4.18
CA HIS A 25 -14.95 -7.84 -4.70
C HIS A 25 -14.47 -7.62 -6.13
N GLU A 26 -15.32 -7.05 -7.01
CA GLU A 26 -14.92 -6.73 -8.38
C GLU A 26 -13.79 -5.70 -8.42
N ILE A 27 -13.90 -4.64 -7.61
CA ILE A 27 -12.84 -3.63 -7.48
C ILE A 27 -11.54 -4.28 -6.99
N ALA A 28 -11.59 -5.06 -5.91
CA ALA A 28 -10.42 -5.75 -5.37
C ALA A 28 -9.80 -6.70 -6.40
N GLY A 29 -10.62 -7.45 -7.15
CA GLY A 29 -10.18 -8.33 -8.23
C GLY A 29 -9.48 -7.57 -9.35
N SER A 30 -10.05 -6.45 -9.80
CA SER A 30 -9.45 -5.63 -10.85
C SER A 30 -8.10 -5.02 -10.44
N ILE A 31 -7.98 -4.58 -9.18
CA ILE A 31 -6.74 -4.05 -8.62
C ILE A 31 -5.69 -5.17 -8.56
N LEU A 32 -6.07 -6.36 -8.09
CA LEU A 32 -5.16 -7.50 -8.01
C LEU A 32 -4.65 -7.90 -9.39
N GLU A 33 -5.55 -8.07 -10.36
CA GLU A 33 -5.20 -8.43 -11.74
C GLU A 33 -4.25 -7.41 -12.37
N ALA A 34 -4.55 -6.11 -12.23
CA ALA A 34 -3.69 -5.04 -12.74
C ALA A 34 -2.29 -5.06 -12.10
N ASN A 35 -2.20 -5.32 -10.79
CA ASN A 35 -0.91 -5.38 -10.08
C ASN A 35 -0.09 -6.63 -10.44
N VAL A 36 -0.73 -7.79 -10.55
CA VAL A 36 -0.07 -9.04 -11.00
C VAL A 36 0.47 -8.85 -12.42
N GLN A 37 -0.35 -8.31 -13.33
CA GLN A 37 0.07 -8.07 -14.70
C GLN A 37 1.24 -7.07 -14.78
N ARG A 38 1.21 -6.01 -13.97
CA ARG A 38 2.31 -5.04 -13.87
C ARG A 38 3.60 -5.69 -13.36
N TYR A 39 3.51 -6.53 -12.34
CA TYR A 39 4.65 -7.27 -11.80
C TYR A 39 5.25 -8.23 -12.83
N GLU A 40 4.42 -8.99 -13.55
CA GLU A 40 4.89 -9.89 -14.60
C GLU A 40 5.57 -9.15 -15.75
N ASN A 41 5.05 -8.00 -16.17
CA ASN A 41 5.69 -7.16 -17.18
C ASN A 41 7.05 -6.65 -16.70
N PHE A 42 7.15 -6.20 -15.44
CA PHE A 42 8.42 -5.78 -14.84
C PHE A 42 9.45 -6.92 -14.85
N LEU A 43 9.02 -8.15 -14.56
CA LEU A 43 9.87 -9.33 -14.57
C LEU A 43 10.33 -9.74 -15.98
N THR A 44 9.41 -9.74 -16.95
CA THR A 44 9.61 -10.42 -18.26
C THR A 44 9.95 -9.47 -19.40
N LYS A 45 9.38 -8.26 -19.41
CA LYS A 45 9.57 -7.27 -20.49
C LYS A 45 10.65 -6.25 -20.14
N GLU A 46 10.66 -5.81 -18.89
CA GLU A 46 11.56 -4.75 -18.40
C GLU A 46 12.84 -5.31 -17.77
N ASN A 47 12.98 -6.64 -17.68
CA ASN A 47 14.14 -7.34 -17.10
C ASN A 47 14.53 -6.84 -15.70
N LYS A 48 13.53 -6.43 -14.90
CA LYS A 48 13.71 -5.84 -13.56
C LYS A 48 14.52 -4.53 -13.53
N ILE A 49 14.61 -3.83 -14.66
CA ILE A 49 15.32 -2.56 -14.76
C ILE A 49 14.37 -1.42 -14.37
N ILE A 50 14.80 -0.57 -13.45
CA ILE A 50 14.05 0.61 -13.03
C ILE A 50 14.46 1.78 -13.91
N ASP A 51 13.50 2.34 -14.63
CA ASP A 51 13.70 3.55 -15.44
C ASP A 51 13.96 4.78 -14.52
N PRO A 52 15.16 5.39 -14.54
CA PRO A 52 15.49 6.54 -13.71
C PRO A 52 14.78 7.83 -14.13
N ASP A 53 14.29 7.92 -15.37
CA ASP A 53 13.52 9.07 -15.85
C ASP A 53 12.10 9.05 -15.28
N HIS A 54 11.54 7.86 -15.06
CA HIS A 54 10.22 7.68 -14.45
C HIS A 54 10.26 7.61 -12.91
N TRP A 55 11.27 6.94 -12.35
CA TRP A 55 11.39 6.69 -10.91
C TRP A 55 12.51 7.51 -10.26
N LYS A 56 12.22 8.12 -9.12
CA LYS A 56 13.21 8.78 -8.26
C LYS A 56 13.37 7.99 -6.96
N VAL A 57 14.61 7.71 -6.55
CA VAL A 57 14.88 7.11 -5.24
C VAL A 57 14.37 8.02 -4.13
N LEU A 58 13.54 7.48 -3.26
CA LEU A 58 13.01 8.13 -2.07
C LEU A 58 13.84 7.78 -0.83
N LYS A 59 14.14 6.49 -0.63
CA LYS A 59 14.93 6.00 0.50
C LYS A 59 15.58 4.67 0.15
N THR A 60 16.84 4.50 0.54
CA THR A 60 17.52 3.19 0.55
C THR A 60 17.84 2.83 1.99
N LYS A 61 17.49 1.62 2.40
CA LYS A 61 17.81 1.08 3.72
C LYS A 61 18.14 -0.40 3.59
N GLU A 62 19.31 -0.78 4.11
CA GLU A 62 19.80 -2.16 4.10
C GLU A 62 19.71 -2.75 2.69
N ASN A 63 18.87 -3.77 2.47
CA ASN A 63 18.71 -4.46 1.21
C ASN A 63 17.45 -4.04 0.43
N SER A 64 16.85 -2.89 0.77
CA SER A 64 15.65 -2.38 0.11
C SER A 64 15.77 -0.91 -0.29
N THR A 65 15.26 -0.60 -1.48
CA THR A 65 15.14 0.76 -2.00
C THR A 65 13.68 1.05 -2.34
N VAL A 66 13.21 2.20 -1.87
CA VAL A 66 11.90 2.77 -2.18
C VAL A 66 12.10 3.87 -3.22
N TYR A 67 11.32 3.80 -4.27
CA TYR A 67 11.23 4.76 -5.36
C TYR A 67 9.86 5.44 -5.32
N THR A 68 9.81 6.68 -5.77
CA THR A 68 8.58 7.43 -6.01
C THR A 68 8.51 7.83 -7.47
N ALA A 69 7.32 7.74 -8.07
CA ALA A 69 7.12 8.16 -9.45
C ALA A 69 7.33 9.68 -9.56
N ARG A 70 7.97 10.13 -10.65
CA ARG A 70 8.10 11.56 -10.91
C ARG A 70 6.73 12.14 -11.30
N HIS A 71 6.51 13.39 -10.91
CA HIS A 71 5.21 14.08 -10.92
C HIS A 71 4.50 14.18 -12.29
N HIS A 72 5.16 13.83 -13.39
CA HIS A 72 4.57 13.83 -14.74
C HIS A 72 3.63 12.64 -14.97
N ASP A 73 3.77 11.54 -14.21
CA ASP A 73 3.04 10.30 -14.46
C ASP A 73 2.01 9.92 -13.38
N VAL A 74 1.89 10.70 -12.29
CA VAL A 74 0.80 10.56 -11.30
C VAL A 74 -0.57 10.64 -12.00
N TYR A 75 -0.65 11.44 -13.07
CA TYR A 75 -1.86 11.63 -13.87
C TYR A 75 -2.08 10.56 -14.98
N ARG A 76 -1.16 9.61 -15.18
CA ARG A 76 -1.17 8.73 -16.37
C ARG A 76 -1.58 7.29 -16.12
N THR A 77 -1.50 6.79 -14.89
CA THR A 77 -1.84 5.40 -14.55
C THR A 77 -3.28 5.17 -14.11
N GLY A 78 -4.11 6.22 -14.04
CA GLY A 78 -5.55 6.08 -13.80
C GLY A 78 -6.33 5.95 -15.11
N THR A 79 -6.74 4.74 -15.49
CA THR A 79 -7.75 4.52 -16.55
C THR A 79 -9.16 4.96 -16.14
N HIS A 80 -9.32 5.67 -15.02
CA HIS A 80 -10.55 6.35 -14.67
C HIS A 80 -10.24 7.82 -14.32
N LYS A 81 -10.55 8.73 -15.25
CA LYS A 81 -10.66 10.16 -14.97
C LYS A 81 -11.88 10.41 -14.06
N HIS A 82 -11.78 10.06 -12.79
CA HIS A 82 -12.68 10.62 -11.78
C HIS A 82 -12.08 11.94 -11.29
N GLN A 83 -12.86 13.02 -11.38
CA GLN A 83 -12.57 14.34 -10.83
C GLN A 83 -12.35 14.22 -9.31
N GLY A 84 -11.11 14.01 -8.90
CA GLY A 84 -10.74 13.84 -7.50
C GLY A 84 -9.39 13.16 -7.35
N ASP A 85 -8.43 13.48 -8.22
CA ASP A 85 -7.07 12.91 -8.20
C ASP A 85 -6.39 13.33 -6.89
N THR A 86 -6.52 12.47 -5.87
CA THR A 86 -5.87 12.64 -4.59
C THR A 86 -4.39 12.42 -4.85
N GLY A 87 -3.59 13.48 -4.78
CA GLY A 87 -2.16 13.54 -5.13
C GLY A 87 -1.24 12.65 -4.29
N LEU A 88 -1.57 11.36 -4.21
CA LEU A 88 -0.82 10.33 -3.54
C LEU A 88 0.28 9.87 -4.50
N PRO A 89 1.56 9.95 -4.09
CA PRO A 89 2.66 9.52 -4.92
C PRO A 89 2.61 8.00 -5.13
N SER A 90 2.81 7.54 -6.37
CA SER A 90 3.03 6.12 -6.63
C SER A 90 4.40 5.71 -6.10
N LEU A 91 4.44 4.66 -5.28
CA LEU A 91 5.66 4.14 -4.68
C LEU A 91 5.96 2.75 -5.26
N LEU A 92 7.25 2.47 -5.45
CA LEU A 92 7.77 1.15 -5.81
C LEU A 92 8.86 0.79 -4.81
N SER A 93 8.73 -0.36 -4.14
CA SER A 93 9.78 -0.88 -3.28
C SER A 93 10.42 -2.10 -3.93
N LEU A 94 11.75 -2.11 -4.00
CA LEU A 94 12.53 -3.23 -4.50
C LEU A 94 13.61 -3.59 -3.48
N GLY A 95 13.65 -4.86 -3.08
CA GLY A 95 14.63 -5.34 -2.13
C GLY A 95 14.41 -6.77 -1.71
N THR A 96 15.20 -7.21 -0.73
CA THR A 96 15.03 -8.51 -0.08
C THR A 96 14.77 -8.32 1.41
N THR A 97 13.97 -9.21 1.99
CA THR A 97 13.65 -9.24 3.41
C THR A 97 14.00 -10.60 3.99
N VAL A 98 14.43 -10.64 5.26
CA VAL A 98 14.71 -11.89 5.98
C VAL A 98 13.41 -12.38 6.65
N GLY A 99 13.07 -13.65 6.47
CA GLY A 99 11.89 -14.26 7.09
C GLY A 99 11.01 -14.99 6.07
N SER A 100 9.88 -15.52 6.55
CA SER A 100 8.87 -16.12 5.69
C SER A 100 7.91 -15.08 5.14
N LEU A 101 7.16 -15.45 4.09
CA LEU A 101 6.07 -14.60 3.58
C LEU A 101 5.00 -14.35 4.65
N GLU A 102 4.72 -15.35 5.50
CA GLU A 102 3.72 -15.23 6.58
C GLU A 102 4.13 -14.15 7.58
N ASP A 103 5.41 -14.10 7.97
CA ASP A 103 5.95 -13.06 8.86
C ASP A 103 5.79 -11.65 8.25
N MET A 104 6.02 -11.54 6.93
CA MET A 104 5.81 -10.29 6.19
C MET A 104 4.33 -9.90 6.16
N MET A 105 3.44 -10.84 5.80
CA MET A 105 2.00 -10.58 5.72
C MET A 105 1.40 -10.26 7.09
N PHE A 106 1.94 -10.81 8.18
CA PHE A 106 1.56 -10.41 9.54
C PHE A 106 1.85 -8.94 9.80
N GLY A 107 2.91 -8.38 9.23
CA GLY A 107 3.21 -6.94 9.27
C GLY A 107 2.22 -6.11 8.45
N VAL A 108 1.85 -6.59 7.26
CA VAL A 108 1.04 -5.83 6.27
C VAL A 108 -0.46 -5.89 6.56
N VAL A 109 -1.02 -7.08 6.79
CA VAL A 109 -2.48 -7.29 6.86
C VAL A 109 -3.01 -6.83 8.22
N ASN A 110 -4.08 -6.03 8.20
CA ASN A 110 -4.75 -5.54 9.40
C ASN A 110 -6.24 -5.91 9.33
N PRO A 111 -6.61 -7.16 9.67
CA PRO A 111 -7.98 -7.62 9.52
C PRO A 111 -8.94 -6.98 10.55
N THR A 112 -8.39 -6.43 11.64
CA THR A 112 -9.18 -5.78 12.69
C THR A 112 -8.60 -4.42 13.05
N LEU A 113 -9.47 -3.53 13.53
CA LEU A 113 -9.08 -2.23 14.07
C LEU A 113 -8.14 -2.35 15.27
N GLU A 114 -8.31 -3.39 16.09
CA GLU A 114 -7.43 -3.66 17.23
C GLU A 114 -6.01 -3.96 16.77
N MET A 115 -5.85 -4.82 15.76
CA MET A 115 -4.55 -5.15 15.19
C MET A 115 -3.86 -3.92 14.58
N MET A 116 -4.61 -3.11 13.83
CA MET A 116 -4.11 -1.85 13.26
C MET A 116 -3.60 -0.91 14.37
N ARG A 117 -4.37 -0.74 15.45
CA ARG A 117 -4.00 0.12 16.58
C ARG A 117 -2.75 -0.38 17.30
N ILE A 118 -2.67 -1.68 17.54
CA ILE A 118 -1.48 -2.30 18.14
C ILE A 118 -0.27 -1.99 17.26
N LYS A 119 -0.31 -2.27 15.96
CA LYS A 119 0.81 -2.00 15.05
C LYS A 119 1.21 -0.53 15.00
N ALA A 120 0.23 0.38 14.92
CA ALA A 120 0.49 1.81 14.92
C ALA A 120 1.18 2.30 16.21
N SER A 121 0.87 1.68 17.36
CA SER A 121 1.49 2.04 18.65
C SER A 121 2.97 1.69 18.76
N TRP A 122 3.47 0.75 17.95
CA TRP A 122 4.89 0.37 17.91
C TRP A 122 5.73 1.27 16.99
N GLN A 123 5.08 2.16 16.24
CA GLN A 123 5.73 3.14 15.39
C GLN A 123 6.38 4.20 16.31
N ARG A 124 7.70 4.13 16.50
CA ARG A 124 8.43 5.20 17.19
C ARG A 124 8.58 6.38 16.25
N ASP A 125 8.35 7.60 16.76
CA ASP A 125 8.40 8.87 16.02
C ASP A 125 9.78 9.23 15.43
N ASP A 126 10.81 8.41 15.69
CA ASP A 126 12.23 8.74 15.43
C ASP A 126 12.77 8.27 14.07
N ASP A 127 11.95 7.67 13.20
CA ASP A 127 12.38 7.32 11.86
C ASP A 127 11.34 7.83 10.88
N SER A 128 11.72 8.81 10.07
CA SER A 128 11.04 9.27 8.85
C SER A 128 11.01 8.13 7.81
N ARG A 129 10.53 6.95 8.20
CA ARG A 129 10.21 5.85 7.31
C ARG A 129 9.05 6.36 6.48
N CYS A 130 9.32 6.58 5.21
CA CYS A 130 8.33 6.44 4.17
C CYS A 130 7.75 5.02 4.35
N GLN A 131 6.70 4.91 5.16
CA GLN A 131 5.92 3.70 5.21
C GLN A 131 5.20 3.70 3.88
N CYS A 132 5.77 2.95 2.93
CA CYS A 132 4.99 2.46 1.82
C CYS A 132 3.88 1.65 2.48
N ILE A 133 2.71 2.27 2.63
CA ILE A 133 1.48 1.53 2.86
C ILE A 133 1.38 0.66 1.61
N HIS A 134 1.87 -0.58 1.72
CA HIS A 134 1.68 -1.58 0.69
C HIS A 134 0.22 -2.00 0.85
N LEU A 135 -0.64 -1.28 0.11
CA LEU A 135 -2.01 -1.70 -0.18
C LEU A 135 -1.96 -2.95 -1.08
#